data_AF-A0A7K2MEV1-F1
#
_entry.id   AF-A0A7K2MEV1-F1
#
_cell.length_a   1.000
_cell.length_b   1.000
_cell.length_c   1.000
_cell.angle_alpha   90.00
_cell.angle_beta   90.00
_cell.angle_gamma   90.00
#
_symmetry.space_group_name_H-M   'P 1'
#
loop_
_entity.id
_entity.type
_entity.pdbx_description
1 polymer ?
#
loop_
_entity_poly.entity_id
_entity_poly.type
_entity_poly.pdbx_seq_one_letter_code
_entity_poly.pdbx_strand_id
1 'polypeptide(L)'
;MDEVRAEQAAAVPPGDGIAAADGGRATPARGAEHTSARPSWIEWLTTTDHKKIGTMYLVTAFVFFIVGGVMALLMRAELARPGLQLMSNEQFNQAFTMHGSIMLLMFAMPLFTGFANWIMPLQIGAPDVAFPRLNMLAYWLFLFGSSIAAFGFLTPDGAADFGWFLYAPLSDAVHSPGLGADMWIMGVALSGFGSILGAVNFITTIICMRA
;
A
#
# COMPACT_ATOMS: atom_id res chain seq x y z
N MET A 1 -69.68 -2.72 54.92
CA MET A 1 -68.77 -1.99 55.82
C MET A 1 -67.76 -3.03 56.26
N ASP A 2 -66.63 -3.03 55.54
CA ASP A 2 -65.27 -3.45 55.94
C ASP A 2 -65.03 -4.90 56.42
N GLU A 3 -63.98 -5.63 56.07
CA GLU A 3 -62.84 -5.44 55.16
C GLU A 3 -62.07 -6.80 55.09
N VAL A 4 -61.42 -7.07 53.97
CA VAL A 4 -60.09 -7.71 53.85
C VAL A 4 -59.91 -9.22 54.11
N ARG A 5 -60.13 -9.96 53.02
CA ARG A 5 -59.23 -10.93 52.33
C ARG A 5 -57.77 -11.02 52.81
N ALA A 6 -57.28 -12.23 53.14
CA ALA A 6 -56.26 -12.98 52.35
C ALA A 6 -55.50 -14.04 53.19
N GLU A 7 -55.62 -15.30 52.78
CA GLU A 7 -54.75 -16.43 53.12
C GLU A 7 -53.32 -16.27 52.58
N GLN A 8 -52.34 -16.84 53.29
CA GLN A 8 -51.17 -17.59 52.77
C GLN A 8 -50.40 -18.18 53.97
N ALA A 9 -50.56 -19.47 54.31
CA ALA A 9 -49.95 -20.68 53.71
C ALA A 9 -48.49 -20.97 54.15
N ALA A 10 -48.41 -21.83 55.18
CA ALA A 10 -47.50 -22.99 55.38
C ALA A 10 -45.97 -22.85 55.58
N ALA A 11 -45.50 -23.64 56.55
CA ALA A 11 -44.17 -23.74 57.17
C ALA A 11 -43.12 -24.58 56.40
N VAL A 12 -41.83 -24.36 56.71
CA VAL A 12 -40.74 -25.38 56.72
C VAL A 12 -39.65 -24.96 57.76
N PRO A 13 -39.17 -25.84 58.67
CA PRO A 13 -38.09 -25.54 59.64
C PRO A 13 -36.68 -25.83 59.08
N PRO A 14 -35.59 -25.33 59.72
CA PRO A 14 -34.23 -25.54 59.25
C PRO A 14 -33.69 -26.93 59.65
N GLY A 15 -33.20 -27.68 58.68
CA GLY A 15 -32.55 -28.98 58.87
C GLY A 15 -31.02 -28.84 58.78
N ASP A 16 -30.36 -29.43 59.79
CA ASP A 16 -28.92 -29.52 60.00
C ASP A 16 -28.16 -30.19 58.85
N GLY A 17 -26.88 -29.82 58.76
CA GLY A 17 -25.98 -30.18 57.69
C GLY A 17 -25.62 -31.65 57.59
N ILE A 18 -25.21 -32.04 56.37
CA ILE A 18 -24.33 -33.17 56.12
C ILE A 18 -23.28 -32.70 55.11
N ALA A 19 -22.02 -32.86 55.51
CA ALA A 19 -20.83 -32.60 54.74
C ALA A 19 -20.84 -33.33 53.39
N ALA A 20 -20.51 -32.62 52.31
CA ALA A 20 -20.19 -33.20 51.01
C ALA A 20 -18.78 -32.74 50.61
N ALA A 21 -17.98 -33.73 50.23
CA ALA A 21 -16.55 -33.71 50.04
C ALA A 21 -16.01 -32.62 49.09
N ASP A 22 -14.88 -32.06 49.51
CA ASP A 22 -13.91 -31.33 48.70
C ASP A 22 -13.37 -32.25 47.59
N GLY A 23 -13.87 -32.05 46.37
CA GLY A 23 -13.32 -32.60 45.14
C GLY A 23 -12.65 -31.48 44.37
N GLY A 24 -11.39 -31.20 44.71
CA GLY A 24 -10.53 -30.24 44.03
C GLY A 24 -10.51 -30.45 42.52
N ARG A 25 -11.33 -29.68 41.80
CA ARG A 25 -11.26 -29.55 40.35
C ARG A 25 -10.20 -28.49 40.05
N ALA A 26 -8.98 -28.94 39.80
CA ALA A 26 -7.94 -28.11 39.25
C ALA A 26 -8.46 -27.49 37.94
N THR A 27 -8.68 -26.17 37.95
CA THR A 27 -8.87 -25.38 36.74
C THR A 27 -7.65 -25.60 35.85
N PRO A 28 -7.77 -26.18 34.64
CA PRO A 28 -6.65 -26.22 33.74
C PRO A 28 -6.32 -24.76 33.40
N ALA A 29 -5.15 -24.31 33.84
CA ALA A 29 -4.58 -23.06 33.37
C ALA A 29 -4.62 -23.10 31.84
N ARG A 30 -5.43 -22.22 31.26
CA ARG A 30 -5.50 -22.01 29.81
C ARG A 30 -4.06 -21.80 29.36
N GLY A 31 -3.50 -22.77 28.66
CA GLY A 31 -2.18 -22.66 28.08
C GLY A 31 -2.12 -21.35 27.32
N ALA A 32 -1.19 -20.49 27.70
CA ALA A 32 -0.80 -19.38 26.85
C ALA A 32 -0.44 -20.01 25.50
N GLU A 33 -1.31 -19.84 24.50
CA GLU A 33 -0.98 -20.18 23.13
C GLU A 33 0.25 -19.36 22.79
N HIS A 34 1.39 -20.05 22.73
CA HIS A 34 2.58 -19.55 22.10
C HIS A 34 2.29 -19.55 20.60
N THR A 35 1.44 -18.62 20.14
CA THR A 35 1.37 -18.30 18.72
C THR A 35 2.75 -17.78 18.38
N SER A 36 3.51 -18.56 17.62
CA SER A 36 4.81 -18.14 17.10
C SER A 36 4.57 -16.81 16.40
N ALA A 37 5.00 -15.72 17.03
CA ALA A 37 4.83 -14.38 16.48
C ALA A 37 5.46 -14.40 15.09
N ARG A 38 4.62 -14.23 14.05
CA ARG A 38 5.13 -14.14 12.69
C ARG A 38 6.18 -13.02 12.67
N PRO A 39 7.35 -13.24 12.05
CA PRO A 39 8.35 -12.20 11.92
C PRO A 39 7.71 -10.91 11.38
N SER A 40 8.01 -9.77 12.00
CA SER A 40 7.36 -8.48 11.70
C SER A 40 7.40 -8.14 10.20
N TRP A 41 8.46 -8.48 9.47
CA TRP A 41 8.55 -8.23 8.03
C TRP A 41 7.55 -9.06 7.19
N ILE A 42 7.20 -10.27 7.62
CA ILE A 42 6.17 -11.09 6.95
C ILE A 42 4.80 -10.44 7.13
N GLU A 43 4.55 -9.86 8.29
CA GLU A 43 3.30 -9.15 8.57
C GLU A 43 3.07 -7.97 7.61
N TRP A 44 4.13 -7.19 7.33
CA TRP A 44 4.07 -6.10 6.34
C TRP A 44 3.97 -6.61 4.90
N LEU A 45 4.64 -7.70 4.57
CA LEU A 45 4.59 -8.30 3.23
C LEU A 45 3.19 -8.82 2.87
N THR A 46 2.46 -9.34 3.85
CA THR A 46 1.14 -9.97 3.67
C THR A 46 -0.01 -9.17 4.31
N THR A 47 0.19 -7.88 4.60
CA THR A 47 -0.83 -7.07 5.27
C THR A 47 -2.02 -6.78 4.36
N THR A 48 -3.22 -6.82 4.92
CA THR A 48 -4.45 -6.37 4.26
C THR A 48 -5.00 -5.07 4.84
N ASP A 49 -4.43 -4.58 5.95
CA ASP A 49 -4.84 -3.33 6.59
C ASP A 49 -4.55 -2.13 5.67
N HIS A 50 -5.61 -1.39 5.31
CA HIS A 50 -5.54 -0.19 4.48
C HIS A 50 -4.58 0.88 5.03
N LYS A 51 -4.40 0.99 6.34
CA LYS A 51 -3.46 1.97 6.94
C LYS A 51 -2.02 1.57 6.70
N LYS A 52 -1.69 0.29 6.86
CA LYS A 52 -0.34 -0.25 6.59
C LYS A 52 -0.02 -0.14 5.10
N ILE A 53 -0.95 -0.53 4.23
CA ILE A 53 -0.78 -0.39 2.77
C ILE A 53 -0.61 1.10 2.39
N GLY A 54 -1.41 2.00 2.95
CA GLY A 54 -1.26 3.43 2.75
C GLY A 54 0.12 3.95 3.19
N THR A 55 0.62 3.49 4.33
CA THR A 55 1.97 3.82 4.82
C THR A 55 3.05 3.34 3.85
N MET A 56 2.93 2.12 3.33
CA MET A 56 3.87 1.57 2.35
C MET A 56 3.89 2.39 1.05
N TYR A 57 2.72 2.82 0.56
CA TYR A 57 2.60 3.73 -0.58
C TYR A 57 3.31 5.06 -0.32
N LEU A 58 3.03 5.71 0.81
CA LEU A 58 3.62 7.01 1.16
C LEU A 58 5.15 6.93 1.29
N VAL A 59 5.67 5.89 1.96
CA VAL A 59 7.11 5.68 2.10
C VAL A 59 7.77 5.44 0.75
N THR A 60 7.20 4.56 -0.08
CA THR A 60 7.75 4.25 -1.40
C THR A 60 7.72 5.47 -2.33
N ALA A 61 6.60 6.20 -2.36
CA ALA A 61 6.47 7.44 -3.12
C ALA A 61 7.50 8.49 -2.68
N PHE A 62 7.75 8.60 -1.37
CA PHE A 62 8.77 9.52 -0.84
C PHE A 62 10.19 9.12 -1.24
N VAL A 63 10.51 7.83 -1.27
CA VAL A 63 11.81 7.35 -1.80
C VAL A 63 11.96 7.77 -3.27
N PHE A 64 10.94 7.54 -4.10
CA PHE A 64 10.95 7.98 -5.49
C PHE A 64 11.03 9.51 -5.64
N PHE A 65 10.40 10.27 -4.75
CA PHE A 65 10.51 11.73 -4.70
C PHE A 65 11.97 12.18 -4.51
N ILE A 66 12.70 11.55 -3.58
CA ILE A 66 14.12 11.86 -3.37
C ILE A 66 14.93 11.53 -4.63
N VAL A 67 14.72 10.35 -5.22
CA VAL A 67 15.43 9.92 -6.45
C VAL A 67 15.16 10.91 -7.60
N GLY A 68 13.90 11.23 -7.86
CA GLY A 68 13.52 12.21 -8.88
C GLY A 68 14.02 13.63 -8.58
N GLY A 69 14.08 14.01 -7.30
CA GLY A 69 14.62 15.29 -6.85
C GLY A 69 16.12 15.40 -7.11
N VAL A 70 16.89 14.36 -6.85
CA VAL A 70 18.33 14.31 -7.17
C VAL A 70 18.54 14.44 -8.68
N MET A 71 17.78 13.72 -9.51
CA MET A 71 17.87 13.87 -10.98
C MET A 71 17.53 15.29 -11.45
N ALA A 72 16.51 15.93 -10.84
CA ALA A 72 16.20 17.33 -11.15
C ALA A 72 17.36 18.27 -10.83
N LEU A 73 18.02 18.07 -9.68
CA LEU A 73 19.19 18.87 -9.30
C LEU A 73 20.36 18.66 -10.27
N LEU A 74 20.61 17.44 -10.71
CA LEU A 74 21.64 17.14 -11.71
C LEU A 74 21.35 17.82 -13.05
N MET A 75 20.11 17.72 -13.57
CA MET A 75 19.72 18.40 -14.80
C MET A 75 19.82 19.93 -14.66
N ARG A 76 19.41 20.49 -13.52
CA ARG A 76 19.52 21.92 -13.26
C ARG A 76 20.98 22.38 -13.17
N ALA A 77 21.86 21.53 -12.65
CA ALA A 77 23.29 21.80 -12.58
C ALA A 77 23.94 21.76 -13.98
N GLU A 78 23.51 20.85 -14.86
CA GLU A 78 23.93 20.85 -16.28
C GLU A 78 23.51 22.14 -16.98
N LEU A 79 22.25 22.57 -16.81
CA LEU A 79 21.73 23.79 -17.44
C LEU A 79 22.24 25.10 -16.80
N ALA A 80 23.09 25.05 -15.78
CA ALA A 80 23.57 26.25 -15.09
C ALA A 80 24.50 27.11 -15.96
N ARG A 81 25.16 26.51 -16.96
CA ARG A 81 26.01 27.21 -17.92
C ARG A 81 25.82 26.61 -19.32
N PRO A 82 25.96 27.39 -20.40
CA PRO A 82 25.95 26.84 -21.75
C PRO A 82 27.11 25.86 -21.98
N GLY A 83 26.86 24.78 -22.72
CA GLY A 83 27.84 23.72 -23.01
C GLY A 83 27.49 22.40 -22.31
N LEU A 84 28.42 21.45 -22.33
CA LEU A 84 28.34 20.19 -21.57
C LEU A 84 29.30 20.25 -20.38
N GLN A 85 28.86 19.88 -19.17
CA GLN A 85 29.69 19.99 -17.96
C GLN A 85 29.65 18.74 -17.08
N LEU A 86 28.48 18.17 -16.84
CA LEU A 86 28.25 17.03 -15.94
C LEU A 86 27.77 15.79 -16.69
N MET A 87 26.92 15.97 -17.71
CA MET A 87 26.22 14.86 -18.38
C MET A 87 26.40 14.92 -19.90
N SER A 88 26.42 13.77 -20.56
CA SER A 88 26.29 13.71 -22.02
C SER A 88 24.85 14.05 -22.44
N ASN A 89 24.63 14.37 -23.72
CA ASN A 89 23.27 14.61 -24.25
C ASN A 89 22.34 13.40 -24.01
N GLU A 90 22.87 12.19 -24.16
CA GLU A 90 22.12 10.95 -23.91
C GLU A 90 21.75 10.80 -22.44
N GLN A 91 22.72 10.98 -21.53
CA GLN A 91 22.47 10.93 -20.09
C GLN A 91 21.47 11.99 -19.62
N PHE A 92 21.49 13.17 -20.25
CA PHE A 92 20.50 14.21 -19.99
C PHE A 92 19.10 13.79 -20.43
N ASN A 93 18.95 13.22 -21.63
CA ASN A 93 17.67 12.73 -22.14
C ASN A 93 17.12 11.58 -21.28
N GLN A 94 17.99 10.67 -20.82
CA GLN A 94 17.63 9.61 -19.89
C GLN A 94 17.15 10.18 -18.54
N ALA A 95 17.91 11.14 -17.98
CA ALA A 95 17.56 11.80 -16.72
C ALA A 95 16.24 12.56 -16.84
N PHE A 96 15.99 13.26 -17.95
CA PHE A 96 14.74 13.98 -18.19
C PHE A 96 13.53 13.05 -18.27
N THR A 97 13.66 11.97 -19.03
CA THR A 97 12.63 10.95 -19.20
C THR A 97 12.29 10.32 -17.85
N MET A 98 13.29 9.80 -17.15
CA MET A 98 13.12 9.11 -15.88
C MET A 98 12.66 10.04 -14.77
N HIS A 99 13.16 11.28 -14.69
CA HIS A 99 12.67 12.29 -13.75
C HIS A 99 11.17 12.54 -13.92
N GLY A 100 10.73 12.78 -15.17
CA GLY A 100 9.32 13.03 -15.47
C GLY A 100 8.43 11.84 -15.09
N SER A 101 8.83 10.64 -15.50
CA SER A 101 8.11 9.40 -15.17
C SER A 101 8.06 9.16 -13.66
N ILE A 102 9.17 9.36 -12.95
CA ILE A 102 9.23 9.18 -11.50
C ILE A 102 8.31 10.15 -10.78
N MET A 103 8.36 11.43 -11.14
CA MET A 103 7.55 12.44 -10.47
C MET A 103 6.05 12.26 -10.72
N LEU A 104 5.65 11.90 -11.94
CA LEU A 104 4.23 11.76 -12.28
C LEU A 104 3.66 10.38 -11.89
N LEU A 105 4.34 9.31 -12.29
CA LEU A 105 3.79 7.95 -12.23
C LEU A 105 4.18 7.21 -10.94
N MET A 106 5.35 7.52 -10.37
CA MET A 106 5.89 6.76 -9.23
C MET A 106 5.85 7.55 -7.91
N PHE A 107 5.69 8.88 -7.99
CA PHE A 107 5.51 9.75 -6.84
C PHE A 107 4.08 10.30 -6.74
N ALA A 108 3.62 11.11 -7.69
CA ALA A 108 2.35 11.84 -7.54
C ALA A 108 1.14 10.90 -7.44
N MET A 109 0.97 9.98 -8.40
CA MET A 109 -0.15 9.03 -8.38
C MET A 109 -0.13 8.15 -7.11
N PRO A 110 0.99 7.49 -6.74
CA PRO A 110 1.05 6.62 -5.57
C PRO A 110 0.94 7.38 -4.25
N LEU A 111 1.38 8.64 -4.19
CA LEU A 111 1.18 9.52 -3.02
C LEU A 111 -0.31 9.71 -2.75
N PHE A 112 -1.10 10.05 -3.78
CA PHE A 112 -2.55 10.20 -3.63
C PHE A 112 -3.24 8.89 -3.30
N THR A 113 -2.81 7.77 -3.90
CA THR A 113 -3.29 6.42 -3.52
C THR A 113 -2.96 6.07 -2.07
N GLY A 114 -1.79 6.48 -1.58
CA GLY A 114 -1.39 6.31 -0.18
C GLY A 114 -2.29 7.09 0.79
N PHE A 115 -2.58 8.35 0.48
CA PHE A 115 -3.51 9.16 1.26
C PHE A 115 -4.94 8.62 1.19
N ALA A 116 -5.41 8.20 0.01
CA ALA A 116 -6.73 7.59 -0.14
C ALA A 116 -6.85 6.33 0.74
N ASN A 117 -5.84 5.47 0.72
CA ASN A 117 -5.78 4.32 1.62
C ASN A 117 -5.83 4.72 3.10
N TRP A 118 -5.12 5.77 3.51
CA TRP A 118 -5.05 6.14 4.93
C TRP A 118 -6.30 6.86 5.44
N ILE A 119 -6.86 7.75 4.62
CA ILE A 119 -7.86 8.74 5.03
C ILE A 119 -9.27 8.35 4.57
N MET A 120 -9.44 7.86 3.35
CA MET A 120 -10.77 7.73 2.73
C MET A 120 -11.72 6.81 3.53
N PRO A 121 -11.33 5.59 3.94
CA PRO A 121 -12.23 4.73 4.71
C PRO A 121 -12.68 5.39 6.03
N LEU A 122 -11.78 6.13 6.68
CA LEU A 122 -12.06 6.86 7.92
C LEU A 122 -13.06 8.01 7.69
N GLN A 123 -12.96 8.71 6.57
CA GLN A 123 -13.86 9.82 6.25
C GLN A 123 -15.30 9.36 5.99
N ILE A 124 -15.49 8.17 5.43
CA ILE A 124 -16.82 7.63 5.12
C ILE A 124 -17.37 6.69 6.22
N GLY A 125 -16.62 6.51 7.31
CA GLY A 125 -16.99 5.62 8.42
C GLY A 125 -16.88 4.12 8.09
N ALA A 126 -16.16 3.74 7.04
CA ALA A 126 -15.98 2.35 6.65
C ALA A 126 -14.88 1.69 7.52
N PRO A 127 -15.06 0.41 7.92
CA PRO A 127 -14.06 -0.30 8.73
C PRO A 127 -12.78 -0.65 7.96
N ASP A 128 -12.88 -0.87 6.64
CA ASP A 128 -11.78 -1.15 5.72
C ASP A 128 -12.23 -0.87 4.27
N VAL A 129 -11.36 -1.12 3.28
CA VAL A 129 -11.68 -1.08 1.84
C VAL A 129 -12.47 -2.31 1.38
N ALA A 130 -13.19 -2.19 0.27
CA ALA A 130 -14.07 -3.24 -0.27
C ALA A 130 -13.33 -4.54 -0.64
N PHE A 131 -12.11 -4.44 -1.18
CA PHE A 131 -11.30 -5.58 -1.58
C PHE A 131 -9.89 -5.50 -0.98
N PRO A 132 -9.69 -5.89 0.31
CA PRO A 132 -8.42 -5.71 1.01
C PRO A 132 -7.23 -6.44 0.35
N ARG A 133 -7.46 -7.65 -0.17
CA ARG A 133 -6.41 -8.43 -0.86
C ARG A 133 -6.05 -7.85 -2.24
N LEU A 134 -7.04 -7.28 -2.93
CA LEU A 134 -6.81 -6.60 -4.21
C LEU A 134 -6.00 -5.32 -4.00
N ASN A 135 -6.27 -4.62 -2.90
CA ASN A 135 -5.52 -3.43 -2.48
C ASN A 135 -4.04 -3.74 -2.22
N MET A 136 -3.76 -4.84 -1.52
CA MET A 136 -2.40 -5.33 -1.31
C MET A 136 -1.73 -5.68 -2.65
N LEU A 137 -2.42 -6.39 -3.54
CA LEU A 137 -1.89 -6.71 -4.87
C LEU A 137 -1.59 -5.44 -5.69
N ALA A 138 -2.48 -4.45 -5.65
CA ALA A 138 -2.29 -3.17 -6.33
C ALA A 138 -0.98 -2.47 -5.91
N TYR A 139 -0.67 -2.50 -4.61
CA TYR A 139 0.60 -1.99 -4.09
C TYR A 139 1.80 -2.74 -4.65
N TRP A 140 1.77 -4.08 -4.68
CA TRP A 140 2.89 -4.87 -5.20
C TRP A 140 3.11 -4.66 -6.70
N LEU A 141 2.05 -4.56 -7.48
CA LEU A 141 2.13 -4.24 -8.91
C LEU A 141 2.76 -2.86 -9.13
N PHE A 142 2.37 -1.87 -8.31
CA PHE A 142 3.01 -0.56 -8.31
C PHE A 142 4.51 -0.65 -7.97
N LEU A 143 4.87 -1.30 -6.87
CA LEU A 143 6.26 -1.36 -6.41
C LEU A 143 7.15 -2.07 -7.42
N PHE A 144 6.75 -3.25 -7.90
CA PHE A 144 7.53 -4.02 -8.86
C PHE A 144 7.56 -3.36 -10.23
N GLY A 145 6.44 -2.83 -10.72
CA GLY A 145 6.41 -2.08 -11.98
C GLY A 145 7.32 -0.86 -11.93
N SER A 146 7.26 -0.11 -10.84
CA SER A 146 8.13 1.06 -10.64
C SER A 146 9.61 0.66 -10.52
N SER A 147 9.91 -0.42 -9.81
CA SER A 147 11.28 -0.92 -9.67
C SER A 147 11.86 -1.37 -11.02
N ILE A 148 11.07 -2.06 -11.86
CA ILE A 148 11.49 -2.48 -13.20
C ILE A 148 11.85 -1.26 -14.05
N ALA A 149 10.98 -0.23 -14.08
CA ALA A 149 11.28 0.98 -14.84
C ALA A 149 12.53 1.70 -14.30
N ALA A 150 12.68 1.80 -12.97
CA ALA A 150 13.84 2.44 -12.34
C ALA A 150 15.16 1.67 -12.58
N PHE A 151 15.11 0.34 -12.65
CA PHE A 151 16.28 -0.49 -12.96
C PHE A 151 16.73 -0.39 -14.42
N GLY A 152 16.03 0.36 -15.29
CA GLY A 152 16.53 0.70 -16.62
C GLY A 152 17.93 1.34 -16.59
N PHE A 153 18.25 2.12 -15.55
CA PHE A 153 19.59 2.71 -15.36
C PHE A 153 20.72 1.69 -15.14
N LEU A 154 20.38 0.45 -14.76
CA LEU A 154 21.37 -0.62 -14.55
C LEU A 154 21.67 -1.38 -15.85
N THR A 155 20.93 -1.11 -16.92
CA THR A 155 21.18 -1.74 -18.22
C THR A 155 22.42 -1.14 -18.90
N PRO A 156 23.12 -1.88 -19.78
CA PRO A 156 24.33 -1.39 -20.43
C PRO A 156 24.12 -0.12 -21.27
N ASP A 157 22.95 0.00 -21.89
CA ASP A 157 22.57 1.11 -22.77
C ASP A 157 21.84 2.24 -22.01
N GLY A 158 21.66 2.09 -20.69
CA GLY A 158 21.01 3.08 -19.84
C GLY A 158 19.48 3.06 -19.87
N ALA A 159 18.86 4.07 -19.25
CA ALA A 159 17.41 4.14 -19.13
C ALA A 159 16.74 4.65 -20.43
N ALA A 160 15.41 4.69 -20.45
CA ALA A 160 14.66 5.29 -21.55
C ALA A 160 15.01 6.79 -21.75
N ASP A 161 15.15 7.24 -23.00
CA ASP A 161 15.63 8.57 -23.38
C ASP A 161 14.65 9.41 -24.24
N PHE A 162 13.50 8.84 -24.61
CA PHE A 162 12.52 9.44 -25.53
C PHE A 162 11.49 10.39 -24.87
N GLY A 163 11.65 10.70 -23.59
CA GLY A 163 10.73 11.53 -22.79
C GLY A 163 9.54 10.76 -22.21
N TRP A 164 8.99 11.23 -21.09
CA TRP A 164 7.93 10.53 -20.34
C TRP A 164 6.59 10.39 -21.10
N PHE A 165 6.43 11.08 -22.23
CA PHE A 165 5.22 11.10 -23.05
C PHE A 165 5.07 9.93 -24.01
N LEU A 166 6.15 9.21 -24.34
CA LEU A 166 6.18 8.18 -25.39
C LEU A 166 5.65 8.64 -26.75
N TYR A 167 6.34 9.59 -27.38
CA TYR A 167 6.01 9.88 -28.77
C TYR A 167 6.41 8.70 -29.65
N ALA A 168 5.41 8.07 -30.28
CA ALA A 168 5.55 6.87 -31.11
C ALA A 168 6.70 6.88 -32.13
N PRO A 169 6.98 7.97 -32.88
CA PRO A 169 8.09 7.96 -33.84
C PRO A 169 9.48 7.94 -33.20
N LEU A 170 9.61 8.27 -31.92
CA LEU A 170 10.89 8.24 -31.20
C LEU A 170 11.02 7.00 -30.32
N SER A 171 9.91 6.50 -29.77
CA SER A 171 9.90 5.33 -28.89
C SER A 171 9.76 4.00 -29.65
N ASP A 172 10.14 3.95 -30.93
CA ASP A 172 10.11 2.72 -31.72
C ASP A 172 11.46 1.98 -31.63
N ALA A 173 11.47 0.73 -32.12
CA ALA A 173 12.66 -0.11 -32.09
C ALA A 173 13.79 0.38 -33.01
N VAL A 174 13.53 1.38 -33.86
CA VAL A 174 14.53 1.94 -34.79
C VAL A 174 15.25 3.14 -34.15
N HIS A 175 14.51 3.99 -33.42
CA HIS A 175 15.01 5.25 -32.87
C HIS A 175 15.46 5.16 -31.42
N SER A 176 14.79 4.35 -30.58
CA SER A 176 15.23 4.05 -29.21
C SER A 176 15.41 2.54 -29.01
N PRO A 177 16.34 1.89 -29.74
CA PRO A 177 16.67 0.49 -29.53
C PRO A 177 17.38 0.34 -28.18
N GLY A 178 16.73 -0.27 -27.20
CA GLY A 178 17.39 -0.49 -25.91
C GLY A 178 16.50 -1.19 -24.90
N LEU A 179 17.11 -2.03 -24.06
CA LEU A 179 16.40 -2.71 -22.96
C LEU A 179 15.81 -1.72 -21.96
N GLY A 180 16.42 -0.54 -21.78
CA GLY A 180 15.89 0.52 -20.92
C GLY A 180 14.50 1.01 -21.34
N ALA A 181 14.26 1.12 -22.66
CA ALA A 181 12.95 1.47 -23.22
C ALA A 181 11.90 0.41 -22.88
N ASP A 182 12.22 -0.86 -23.14
CA ASP A 182 11.31 -1.98 -22.89
C ASP A 182 11.00 -2.14 -21.40
N MET A 183 12.02 -2.03 -20.54
CA MET A 183 11.85 -2.07 -19.08
C MET A 183 10.97 -0.92 -18.59
N TRP A 184 11.14 0.28 -19.13
CA TRP A 184 10.29 1.41 -18.82
C TRP A 184 8.83 1.13 -19.21
N ILE A 185 8.58 0.64 -20.43
CA ILE A 185 7.22 0.38 -20.94
C ILE A 185 6.53 -0.68 -20.08
N MET A 186 7.22 -1.79 -19.83
CA MET A 186 6.70 -2.88 -19.01
C MET A 186 6.48 -2.47 -17.56
N GLY A 187 7.40 -1.68 -16.99
CA GLY A 187 7.28 -1.17 -15.63
C GLY A 187 6.09 -0.24 -15.44
N VAL A 188 5.90 0.70 -16.38
CA VAL A 188 4.75 1.61 -16.39
C VAL A 188 3.44 0.84 -16.59
N ALA A 189 3.40 -0.13 -17.50
CA ALA A 189 2.21 -0.96 -17.72
C ALA A 189 1.83 -1.73 -16.45
N LEU A 190 2.81 -2.38 -15.79
CA LEU A 190 2.58 -3.15 -14.58
C LEU A 190 2.09 -2.27 -13.42
N SER A 191 2.71 -1.10 -13.23
CA SER A 191 2.28 -0.11 -12.23
C SER A 191 0.89 0.46 -12.54
N GLY A 192 0.58 0.65 -13.82
CA GLY A 192 -0.73 1.07 -14.31
C GLY A 192 -1.84 0.10 -13.95
N PHE A 193 -1.62 -1.22 -14.08
CA PHE A 193 -2.57 -2.22 -13.60
C PHE A 193 -2.84 -2.09 -12.11
N GLY A 194 -1.79 -1.89 -11.29
CA GLY A 194 -1.96 -1.63 -9.86
C GLY A 194 -2.85 -0.42 -9.58
N SER A 195 -2.65 0.67 -10.30
CA SER A 195 -3.44 1.90 -10.17
C SER A 195 -4.92 1.69 -10.54
N ILE A 196 -5.21 0.96 -11.62
CA ILE A 196 -6.58 0.64 -12.04
C ILE A 196 -7.29 -0.20 -10.97
N LEU A 197 -6.63 -1.25 -10.45
CA LEU A 197 -7.20 -2.10 -9.40
C LEU A 197 -7.47 -1.32 -8.11
N GLY A 198 -6.56 -0.42 -7.73
CA GLY A 198 -6.75 0.48 -6.59
C GLY A 198 -7.94 1.44 -6.79
N ALA A 199 -8.08 2.03 -7.98
CA ALA A 199 -9.18 2.92 -8.29
C ALA A 199 -10.55 2.22 -8.21
N VAL A 200 -10.66 1.03 -8.80
CA VAL A 200 -11.88 0.20 -8.71
C VAL A 200 -12.22 -0.08 -7.24
N ASN A 201 -11.22 -0.47 -6.45
CA ASN A 201 -11.41 -0.75 -5.03
C ASN A 201 -11.92 0.47 -4.26
N PHE A 202 -11.34 1.65 -4.47
CA PHE A 202 -11.80 2.87 -3.79
C PHE A 202 -13.21 3.27 -4.21
N ILE A 203 -13.54 3.23 -5.51
CA ILE A 203 -14.89 3.56 -6.00
C ILE A 203 -15.92 2.63 -5.37
N THR A 204 -15.67 1.32 -5.36
CA THR A 204 -16.57 0.35 -4.72
C THR A 204 -16.71 0.61 -3.22
N THR A 205 -15.62 0.94 -2.53
CA THR A 205 -15.65 1.26 -1.10
C THR A 205 -16.53 2.48 -0.82
N ILE A 206 -16.36 3.56 -1.58
CA ILE A 206 -17.11 4.82 -1.41
C ILE A 206 -18.61 4.61 -1.65
N ILE A 207 -18.97 3.85 -2.70
CA ILE A 207 -20.38 3.67 -3.08
C ILE A 207 -21.09 2.68 -2.15
N CYS A 208 -20.44 1.55 -1.82
CA CYS A 208 -21.10 0.42 -1.19
C CYS A 208 -20.86 0.29 0.33
N MET A 209 -19.86 0.96 0.90
CA MET A 209 -19.46 0.78 2.32
C MET A 209 -19.55 2.06 3.16
N ARG A 210 -20.11 3.14 2.63
CA ARG A 210 -20.37 4.36 3.41
C ARG A 210 -21.43 4.10 4.49
N ALA A 211 -21.25 4.72 5.65
CA ALA A 211 -22.21 4.72 6.76
C ALA A 211 -23.39 5.68 6.52
#